data_AF-A0A938SL42-F1
#
_entry.id   AF-A0A938SL42-F1
#
_cell.length_a   1.000
_cell.length_b   1.000
_cell.length_c   1.000
_cell.angle_alpha   90.00
_cell.angle_beta   90.00
_cell.angle_gamma   90.00
#
_symmetry.space_group_name_H-M   'P 1'
#
loop_
_entity.id
_entity.type
_entity.pdbx_description
1 polymer ?
#
loop_
_entity_poly.entity_id
_entity_poly.type
_entity_poly.pdbx_seq_one_letter_code
_entity_poly.pdbx_strand_id
1 'polypeptide(L)'
;MTQAFARDSDGYRVPKQFSMAETLAMITVFGFLFGVLRQFEAPATLYMFLGTQAVLICLVQMRYGTVPRGASTLVGCVFMPLWVWVLNAFDSRHAFASFGQSVFDLPITVLFGGLLGYCTGALAAGVFLVMDVVGRAAARRTRARHR
;
A
#
# COMPACT_ATOMS: atom_id res chain seq x y z
N MET A 1 -30.65 -3.62 -15.35
CA MET A 1 -30.04 -2.35 -15.79
C MET A 1 -28.59 -2.61 -16.17
N THR A 2 -28.38 -2.72 -17.47
CA THR A 2 -27.17 -3.17 -18.17
C THR A 2 -26.23 -1.98 -18.31
N GLN A 3 -25.17 -1.90 -17.51
CA GLN A 3 -24.07 -0.99 -17.85
C GLN A 3 -23.20 -1.66 -18.91
N ALA A 4 -23.25 -1.05 -20.09
CA ALA A 4 -22.43 -1.37 -21.24
C ALA A 4 -20.95 -1.29 -20.85
N PHE A 5 -20.22 -2.36 -21.18
CA PHE A 5 -18.78 -2.38 -21.25
C PHE A 5 -18.36 -1.47 -22.42
N ALA A 6 -18.29 -0.17 -22.17
CA ALA A 6 -17.60 0.77 -23.02
C ALA A 6 -16.11 0.41 -22.98
N ARG A 7 -15.60 -0.01 -24.13
CA ARG A 7 -14.20 -0.35 -24.35
C ARG A 7 -13.43 0.96 -24.52
N ASP A 8 -13.13 1.63 -23.42
CA ASP A 8 -12.21 2.77 -23.43
C ASP A 8 -10.78 2.25 -23.56
N SER A 9 -10.08 2.75 -24.59
CA SER A 9 -8.73 2.36 -24.98
C SER A 9 -7.61 3.04 -24.19
N ASP A 10 -7.90 3.79 -23.12
CA ASP A 10 -6.88 4.57 -22.42
C ASP A 10 -6.95 4.42 -20.89
N GLY A 11 -5.97 3.70 -20.34
CA GLY A 11 -5.58 3.81 -18.92
C GLY A 11 -6.27 2.85 -17.96
N TYR A 12 -5.44 2.12 -17.21
CA TYR A 12 -5.83 1.32 -16.04
C TYR A 12 -6.61 2.20 -15.04
N ARG A 13 -7.91 1.96 -14.88
CA ARG A 13 -8.77 2.63 -13.90
C ARG A 13 -9.06 1.69 -12.74
N VAL A 14 -8.54 2.02 -11.56
CA VAL A 14 -8.87 1.32 -10.31
C VAL A 14 -10.34 1.60 -9.94
N PRO A 15 -11.14 0.58 -9.59
CA PRO A 15 -12.53 0.78 -9.14
C PRO A 15 -12.60 1.66 -7.88
N LYS A 16 -13.55 2.60 -7.85
CA LYS A 16 -13.74 3.57 -6.74
C LYS A 16 -14.32 2.96 -5.46
N GLN A 17 -14.79 1.71 -5.50
CA GLN A 17 -15.45 1.04 -4.40
C GLN A 17 -14.77 -0.30 -4.16
N PHE A 18 -14.31 -0.52 -2.93
CA PHE A 18 -13.73 -1.80 -2.55
C PHE A 18 -14.81 -2.85 -2.52
N SER A 19 -14.66 -3.87 -3.36
CA SER A 19 -15.44 -5.10 -3.21
C SER A 19 -15.07 -5.75 -1.88
N MET A 20 -16.03 -6.39 -1.19
CA MET A 20 -15.76 -7.21 0.01
C MET A 20 -14.61 -8.22 -0.23
N ALA A 21 -14.48 -8.70 -1.46
CA ALA A 21 -13.41 -9.59 -1.86
C ALA A 21 -12.02 -8.89 -1.81
N GLU A 22 -11.92 -7.63 -2.23
CA GLU A 22 -10.67 -6.84 -2.21
C GLU A 22 -10.20 -6.57 -0.79
N THR A 23 -11.12 -6.24 0.11
CA THR A 23 -10.82 -6.08 1.52
C THR A 23 -10.32 -7.39 2.13
N LEU A 24 -10.96 -8.53 1.82
CA LEU A 24 -10.51 -9.85 2.28
C LEU A 24 -9.12 -10.23 1.77
N ALA A 25 -8.82 -9.93 0.49
CA ALA A 25 -7.50 -10.16 -0.06
C ALA A 25 -6.44 -9.29 0.62
N MET A 26 -6.74 -8.02 0.87
CA MET A 26 -5.81 -7.14 1.59
C MET A 26 -5.58 -7.56 3.03
N ILE A 27 -6.62 -7.98 3.76
CA ILE A 27 -6.48 -8.53 5.12
C ILE A 27 -5.60 -9.79 5.09
N THR A 28 -5.75 -10.64 4.07
CA THR A 28 -4.93 -11.86 3.92
C THR A 28 -3.47 -11.51 3.68
N VAL A 29 -3.20 -10.51 2.83
CA VAL A 29 -1.84 -10.02 2.56
C VAL A 29 -1.22 -9.40 3.81
N PHE A 30 -1.99 -8.64 4.59
CA PHE A 30 -1.53 -8.12 5.89
C PHE A 30 -1.27 -9.23 6.89
N GLY A 31 -2.13 -10.24 6.96
CA GLY A 31 -1.91 -11.42 7.78
C GLY A 31 -0.62 -12.15 7.41
N PHE A 32 -0.35 -12.31 6.11
CA PHE A 32 0.89 -12.91 5.62
C PHE A 32 2.11 -12.04 5.96
N LEU A 33 2.03 -10.72 5.72
CA LEU A 33 3.11 -9.77 6.04
C LEU A 33 3.45 -9.81 7.53
N PHE A 34 2.45 -9.73 8.41
CA PHE A 34 2.66 -9.81 9.85
C PHE A 34 3.14 -11.19 10.32
N GLY A 35 2.69 -12.27 9.66
CA GLY A 35 3.20 -13.61 9.90
C GLY A 35 4.70 -13.74 9.58
N VAL A 36 5.14 -13.18 8.45
CA VAL A 36 6.56 -13.15 8.08
C VAL A 36 7.37 -12.31 9.06
N LEU A 37 6.90 -11.11 9.43
CA LEU A 37 7.57 -10.28 10.43
C LEU A 37 7.70 -10.98 11.78
N ARG A 38 6.71 -11.79 12.16
CA ARG A 38 6.72 -12.60 13.38
C ARG A 38 7.79 -13.67 13.34
N GLN A 39 8.02 -14.29 12.18
CA GLN A 39 9.07 -15.28 12.01
C GLN A 39 10.47 -14.68 12.20
N PHE A 40 10.65 -13.39 11.91
CA PHE A 40 11.91 -12.67 12.10
C PHE A 40 12.02 -11.94 13.45
N GLU A 41 11.07 -12.17 14.37
CA GLU A 41 11.04 -11.54 15.69
C GLU A 41 11.22 -10.00 15.63
N ALA A 42 10.62 -9.37 14.61
CA ALA A 42 10.79 -7.94 14.39
C ALA A 42 10.33 -7.12 15.62
N PRO A 43 10.91 -5.94 15.88
CA PRO A 43 10.42 -5.05 16.91
C PRO A 43 9.00 -4.54 16.61
N ALA A 44 8.20 -4.33 17.66
CA ALA A 44 6.81 -3.87 17.56
C ALA A 44 6.66 -2.58 16.72
N THR A 45 7.66 -1.70 16.76
CA THR A 45 7.73 -0.46 15.97
C THR A 45 7.64 -0.72 14.47
N LEU A 46 8.24 -1.80 13.96
CA LEU A 46 8.18 -2.15 12.54
C LEU A 46 6.78 -2.65 12.11
N TYR A 47 6.07 -3.36 12.99
CA TYR A 47 4.68 -3.77 12.71
C TYR A 47 3.77 -2.55 12.58
N MET A 48 3.88 -1.63 13.54
CA MET A 48 3.12 -0.38 13.52
C MET A 48 3.44 0.44 12.27
N PHE A 49 4.73 0.55 11.91
CA PHE A 49 5.18 1.27 10.74
C PHE A 49 4.62 0.67 9.44
N LEU A 50 4.87 -0.61 9.19
CA LEU A 50 4.45 -1.28 7.95
C LEU A 50 2.93 -1.38 7.84
N GLY A 51 2.23 -1.65 8.94
CA GLY A 51 0.78 -1.66 8.98
C GLY A 51 0.17 -0.30 8.64
N THR A 52 0.65 0.76 9.29
CA THR A 52 0.18 2.13 9.04
C THR A 52 0.52 2.59 7.62
N GLN A 53 1.74 2.33 7.16
CA GLN A 53 2.18 2.66 5.80
C GLN A 53 1.30 1.98 4.76
N ALA A 54 1.01 0.69 4.94
CA ALA A 54 0.18 -0.05 4.01
C ALA A 54 -1.26 0.47 3.97
N VAL A 55 -1.86 0.80 5.12
CA VAL A 55 -3.19 1.43 5.18
C VAL A 55 -3.20 2.78 4.47
N LEU A 56 -2.20 3.63 4.70
CA LEU A 56 -2.07 4.92 4.01
C LEU A 56 -1.95 4.76 2.49
N ILE A 57 -1.14 3.81 2.04
CA ILE A 57 -1.01 3.50 0.61
C ILE A 57 -2.36 3.07 0.02
N CYS A 58 -3.13 2.23 0.73
CA CYS A 58 -4.45 1.82 0.27
C CYS A 58 -5.40 3.02 0.12
N LEU A 59 -5.45 3.89 1.13
CA LEU A 59 -6.29 5.09 1.13
C LEU A 59 -5.93 6.03 -0.02
N VAL A 60 -4.63 6.23 -0.25
CA VAL A 60 -4.14 7.09 -1.33
C VAL A 60 -4.41 6.45 -2.70
N GLN A 61 -4.24 5.14 -2.86
CA GLN A 61 -4.55 4.43 -4.10
C GLN A 61 -6.05 4.46 -4.42
N MET A 62 -6.94 4.35 -3.42
CA MET A 62 -8.38 4.57 -3.60
C MET A 62 -8.67 5.98 -4.15
N ARG A 63 -7.93 6.99 -3.68
CA ARG A 63 -8.17 8.39 -4.04
C ARG A 63 -7.62 8.78 -5.42
N TYR A 64 -6.48 8.21 -5.81
CA TYR A 64 -5.68 8.61 -6.98
C TYR A 64 -5.54 7.50 -8.03
N GLY A 65 -6.61 6.73 -8.27
CA GLY A 65 -6.65 5.50 -9.10
C GLY A 65 -6.15 5.57 -10.56
N THR A 66 -5.55 6.67 -11.01
CA THR A 66 -4.87 6.84 -12.30
C THR A 66 -3.37 6.50 -12.24
N VAL A 67 -2.69 6.66 -11.09
CA VAL A 67 -1.23 6.40 -10.96
C VAL A 67 -0.88 5.74 -9.62
N PRO A 68 -1.33 4.48 -9.37
CA PRO A 68 -1.25 3.85 -8.05
C PRO A 68 0.18 3.64 -7.53
N ARG A 69 1.16 3.47 -8.43
CA ARG A 69 2.58 3.25 -8.07
C ARG A 69 3.30 4.55 -7.69
N GLY A 70 3.02 5.63 -8.41
CA GLY A 70 3.59 6.94 -8.08
C GLY A 70 3.07 7.44 -6.74
N ALA A 71 1.76 7.23 -6.50
CA ALA A 71 1.12 7.66 -5.27
C ALA A 71 1.66 6.91 -4.03
N SER A 72 1.92 5.60 -4.13
CA SER A 72 2.49 4.83 -3.01
C SER A 72 3.95 5.19 -2.72
N THR A 73 4.72 5.51 -3.76
CA THR A 73 6.11 5.98 -3.62
C THR A 73 6.15 7.32 -2.88
N LEU A 74 5.29 8.27 -3.27
CA LEU A 74 5.15 9.56 -2.60
C LEU A 74 4.76 9.40 -1.12
N VAL A 75 3.80 8.51 -0.83
CA VAL A 75 3.43 8.19 0.56
C VAL A 75 4.63 7.66 1.33
N GLY A 76 5.40 6.74 0.75
CA GLY A 76 6.61 6.21 1.39
C GLY A 76 7.67 7.29 1.66
N CYS A 77 7.94 8.15 0.67
CA CYS A 77 8.89 9.26 0.78
C CYS A 77 8.53 10.23 1.90
N VAL A 78 7.24 10.49 2.13
CA VAL A 78 6.78 11.44 3.16
C VAL A 78 6.60 10.75 4.51
N PHE A 79 6.05 9.53 4.53
CA PHE A 79 5.70 8.84 5.76
C PHE A 79 6.92 8.35 6.54
N MET A 80 7.97 7.87 5.86
CA MET A 80 9.19 7.41 6.52
C MET A 80 9.91 8.49 7.34
N PRO A 81 10.25 9.68 6.79
CA PRO A 81 10.86 10.74 7.59
C PRO A 81 9.92 11.25 8.69
N LEU A 82 8.61 11.33 8.42
CA LEU A 82 7.62 11.68 9.44
C LEU A 82 7.63 10.70 10.61
N TRP A 83 7.68 9.39 10.31
CA TRP A 83 7.71 8.34 11.32
C TRP A 83 8.97 8.41 12.19
N VAL A 84 10.13 8.58 11.56
CA VAL A 84 11.41 8.76 12.27
C VAL A 84 11.36 9.99 13.18
N TRP A 85 10.79 11.09 12.69
CA TRP A 85 10.63 12.31 13.47
C TRP A 85 9.71 12.12 14.68
N VAL A 86 8.58 11.41 14.50
CA VAL A 86 7.66 11.06 15.59
C VAL A 86 8.34 10.19 16.64
N LEU A 87 9.08 9.16 16.23
CA LEU A 87 9.81 8.30 17.17
C LEU A 87 10.84 9.08 17.99
N ASN A 88 11.60 9.96 17.33
CA ASN A 88 12.57 10.83 18.01
C ASN A 88 11.90 11.83 18.96
N ALA A 89 10.71 12.33 18.65
CA ALA A 89 9.98 13.25 19.51
C ALA A 89 9.51 12.59 20.82
N PHE A 90 9.26 11.26 20.82
CA PHE A 90 8.90 10.50 22.01
C PHE A 90 10.11 10.07 22.84
N ASP A 91 11.32 10.09 22.29
CA ASP A 91 12.55 9.80 23.03
C ASP A 91 13.18 11.08 23.58
N SER A 92 12.65 11.54 24.73
CA SER A 92 13.01 12.81 25.38
C SER A 92 14.49 12.95 25.74
N ARG A 93 15.30 11.88 25.62
CA ARG A 93 16.71 11.87 26.05
C ARG A 93 17.66 12.56 25.06
N HIS A 94 17.27 12.79 23.80
CA HIS A 94 18.18 13.32 22.77
C HIS A 94 17.63 14.47 21.89
N ALA A 95 16.43 14.98 22.16
CA ALA A 95 15.66 15.87 21.28
C ALA A 95 16.42 17.05 20.62
N PHE A 96 17.42 17.66 21.28
CA PHE A 96 18.17 18.80 20.73
C PHE A 96 19.40 18.42 19.89
N ALA A 97 20.09 17.31 20.19
CA ALA A 97 21.22 16.83 19.37
C ALA A 97 20.72 16.12 18.10
N SER A 98 19.53 15.53 18.16
CA SER A 98 18.90 14.79 17.07
C SER A 98 18.47 15.66 15.88
N PHE A 99 18.26 16.96 16.06
CA PHE A 99 17.71 17.82 15.00
C PHE A 99 18.72 18.02 13.85
N GLY A 100 19.99 18.23 14.17
CA GLY A 100 21.06 18.34 13.18
C GLY A 100 21.27 17.04 12.41
N GLN A 101 21.24 15.90 13.10
CA GLN A 101 21.40 14.58 12.50
C GLN A 101 20.19 14.19 11.62
N SER A 102 18.98 14.58 12.03
CA SER A 102 17.75 14.34 11.26
C SER A 102 17.75 15.02 9.88
N VAL A 103 18.43 16.15 9.72
CA VAL A 103 18.56 16.83 8.41
C VAL A 103 19.49 16.07 7.47
N PHE A 104 20.58 15.49 8.00
CA PHE A 104 21.50 14.68 7.20
C PHE A 104 20.93 13.31 6.82
N ASP A 105 20.08 12.73 7.68
CA ASP A 105 19.43 11.43 7.43
C ASP A 105 18.19 11.56 6.53
N LEU A 106 17.68 12.77 6.31
CA LEU A 106 16.49 13.06 5.51
C LEU A 106 16.55 12.47 4.08
N PRO A 107 17.60 12.68 3.27
CA PRO A 107 17.69 12.08 1.94
C PRO A 107 17.72 10.54 1.97
N ILE A 108 18.36 9.94 2.98
CA ILE A 108 18.45 8.48 3.13
C ILE A 108 17.06 7.92 3.50
N THR A 109 16.40 8.52 4.48
CA THR A 109 15.06 8.10 4.92
C THR A 109 14.01 8.30 3.84
N VAL A 110 14.09 9.37 3.05
CA VAL A 110 13.21 9.59 1.88
C VAL A 110 13.45 8.51 0.82
N LEU A 111 14.71 8.19 0.50
CA LEU A 111 15.03 7.17 -0.50
C LEU A 111 14.55 5.78 -0.07
N PHE A 112 14.85 5.36 1.17
CA PHE A 112 14.38 4.08 1.71
C PHE A 112 12.86 4.03 1.87
N GLY A 113 12.25 5.13 2.34
CA GLY A 113 10.81 5.26 2.45
C GLY A 113 10.11 5.13 1.10
N GLY A 114 10.63 5.80 0.08
CA GLY A 114 10.15 5.71 -1.30
C GLY A 114 10.28 4.30 -1.87
N LEU A 115 11.42 3.64 -1.67
CA LEU A 115 11.65 2.26 -2.12
C LEU A 115 10.67 1.28 -1.45
N LEU A 116 10.49 1.38 -0.13
CA LEU A 116 9.51 0.57 0.60
C LEU A 116 8.09 0.86 0.12
N GLY A 117 7.72 2.13 -0.03
CA GLY A 117 6.40 2.52 -0.54
C GLY A 117 6.14 2.04 -1.97
N TYR A 118 7.18 1.99 -2.81
CA TYR A 118 7.09 1.42 -4.15
C TYR A 118 6.87 -0.10 -4.10
N CYS A 119 7.66 -0.83 -3.31
CA CYS A 119 7.51 -2.28 -3.14
C CYS A 119 6.13 -2.66 -2.61
N THR A 120 5.68 -1.99 -1.54
CA THR A 120 4.35 -2.23 -0.94
C THR A 120 3.24 -1.86 -1.90
N GLY A 121 3.37 -0.74 -2.62
CA GLY A 121 2.40 -0.34 -3.64
C GLY A 121 2.34 -1.28 -4.84
N ALA A 122 3.48 -1.83 -5.27
CA ALA A 122 3.55 -2.84 -6.32
C ALA A 122 2.87 -4.14 -5.89
N LEU A 123 3.06 -4.57 -4.64
CA LEU A 123 2.35 -5.71 -4.06
C LEU A 123 0.84 -5.47 -4.03
N ALA A 124 0.38 -4.32 -3.53
CA ALA A 124 -1.03 -3.97 -3.50
C ALA A 124 -1.65 -3.96 -4.91
N ALA A 125 -0.98 -3.31 -5.88
CA ALA A 125 -1.42 -3.30 -7.27
C ALA A 125 -1.46 -4.71 -7.89
N GLY A 126 -0.49 -5.57 -7.55
CA GLY A 126 -0.46 -6.96 -7.97
C GLY A 126 -1.67 -7.74 -7.46
N VAL A 127 -2.05 -7.52 -6.19
CA VAL A 127 -3.23 -8.15 -5.59
C VAL A 127 -4.51 -7.72 -6.33
N PHE A 128 -4.69 -6.42 -6.58
CA PHE A 128 -5.85 -5.94 -7.36
C PHE A 128 -5.91 -6.55 -8.77
N LEU A 129 -4.76 -6.68 -9.43
CA LEU A 129 -4.69 -7.31 -10.75
C LEU A 129 -5.14 -8.78 -10.71
N VAL A 130 -4.65 -9.55 -9.72
CA VAL A 130 -5.04 -10.96 -9.54
C VAL A 130 -6.54 -11.06 -9.29
N MET A 131 -7.10 -10.19 -8.44
CA MET A 131 -8.52 -10.20 -8.15
C MET A 131 -9.39 -9.88 -9.35
N ASP A 132 -8.99 -8.91 -10.16
CA ASP A 132 -9.70 -8.57 -11.40
C ASP A 132 -9.66 -9.75 -12.39
N VAL A 133 -8.51 -10.42 -12.52
CA VAL A 133 -8.39 -11.65 -13.34
C VAL A 133 -9.32 -12.76 -12.84
N VAL A 134 -9.36 -13.00 -11.54
CA VAL A 134 -10.25 -14.01 -10.92
C VAL A 134 -11.72 -13.64 -11.12
N GLY A 135 -12.09 -12.37 -10.92
CA GLY A 135 -13.44 -11.87 -11.12
C GLY A 135 -13.91 -12.04 -12.57
N ARG A 136 -13.05 -11.71 -13.55
CA ARG A 136 -13.34 -11.92 -14.98
C ARG A 136 -13.47 -13.40 -15.33
N ALA A 137 -12.62 -14.26 -14.78
CA ALA A 137 -12.70 -15.71 -15.01
C ALA A 137 -14.00 -16.30 -14.45
N ALA A 138 -14.41 -15.88 -13.26
CA ALA A 138 -15.69 -16.28 -12.66
C ALA A 138 -16.88 -15.83 -13.50
N ALA A 139 -16.90 -14.57 -13.95
CA ALA A 139 -17.98 -14.03 -14.79
C ALA A 139 -18.13 -14.76 -16.14
N ARG A 140 -17.01 -15.23 -16.73
CA ARG A 140 -17.03 -16.05 -17.96
C ARG A 140 -17.69 -17.41 -17.73
N ARG A 141 -17.42 -18.06 -16.60
CA ARG A 141 -18.03 -19.36 -16.25
C ARG A 141 -19.54 -19.26 -16.08
N THR A 142 -20.04 -18.20 -15.44
CA THR A 142 -21.48 -18.03 -15.24
C THR A 142 -22.24 -17.83 -16.56
N ARG A 143 -21.66 -17.11 -17.53
CA ARG A 143 -22.26 -16.94 -18.87
C ARG A 143 -22.29 -18.24 -19.68
N ALA A 144 -21.31 -19.12 -19.52
CA ALA A 144 -21.27 -20.41 -20.21
C ALA A 144 -22.33 -21.40 -19.69
N ARG A 145 -22.86 -21.20 -18.47
CA ARG A 145 -23.83 -22.09 -17.82
C ARG A 145 -25.30 -21.76 -18.16
N HIS A 146 -25.55 -20.61 -18.81
CA HIS A 146 -26.89 -20.15 -19.22
C HIS A 146 -27.10 -20.21 -20.75
N ARG A 147 -26.20 -20.89 -21.47
CA ARG A 147 -26.40 -21.35 -22.84
C ARG A 147 -26.53 -22.86 -22.83
#